data_AF-A0A964UHP7-F1
#
_entry.id   AF-A0A964UHP7-F1
#
_cell.length_a   1.000
_cell.length_b   1.000
_cell.length_c   1.000
_cell.angle_alpha   90.00
_cell.angle_beta   90.00
_cell.angle_gamma   90.00
#
_symmetry.space_group_name_H-M   'P 1'
#
loop_
_entity.id
_entity.type
_entity.pdbx_description
1 polymer ?
#
loop_
_entity_poly.entity_id
_entity_poly.type
_entity_poly.pdbx_seq_one_letter_code
_entity_poly.pdbx_strand_id
1 'polypeptide(L)'
;MATKDEMMEKYKEQLGDLGVAVDEALLDWVVDAVGPANYQDDARTVACSDKSELESVYSGFVADELKETDHEQGMDAIESVCEEMNGINQKYRAVFYYLLAKHYGK
;
A
#
# COMPACT_ATOMS: atom_id res chain seq x y z
N MET A 1 -7.60 -13.47 14.31
CA MET A 1 -7.53 -12.16 13.61
C MET A 1 -6.27 -11.49 14.13
N ALA A 2 -5.38 -11.04 13.24
CA ALA A 2 -4.19 -10.32 13.67
C ALA A 2 -4.60 -9.02 14.37
N THR A 3 -3.84 -8.61 15.37
CA THR A 3 -3.99 -7.31 16.05
C THR A 3 -3.35 -6.19 15.25
N LYS A 4 -3.69 -4.93 15.55
CA LYS A 4 -3.05 -3.75 14.92
C LYS A 4 -1.54 -3.80 15.10
N ASP A 5 -1.09 -4.09 16.32
CA ASP A 5 0.33 -4.13 16.67
C ASP A 5 1.09 -5.21 15.88
N GLU A 6 0.56 -6.43 15.79
CA GLU A 6 1.17 -7.51 14.99
C GLU A 6 1.26 -7.16 13.50
N MET A 7 0.28 -6.43 12.96
CA MET A 7 0.32 -5.99 11.57
C MET A 7 1.32 -4.85 11.36
N MET A 8 1.40 -3.90 12.31
CA MET A 8 2.38 -2.82 12.29
C MET A 8 3.81 -3.36 12.27
N GLU A 9 4.12 -4.37 13.08
CA GLU A 9 5.45 -5.01 13.07
C GLU A 9 5.80 -5.58 11.69
N LYS A 10 4.86 -6.31 11.06
CA LYS A 10 5.04 -6.87 9.71
C LYS A 10 5.22 -5.80 8.64
N TYR A 11 4.50 -4.68 8.75
CA TYR A 11 4.62 -3.59 7.79
C TYR A 11 5.98 -2.89 7.93
N LYS A 12 6.46 -2.68 9.16
CA LYS A 12 7.80 -2.14 9.42
C LYS A 12 8.90 -3.07 8.91
N GLU A 13 8.76 -4.38 9.11
CA GLU A 13 9.69 -5.39 8.59
C GLU A 13 9.77 -5.32 7.06
N GLN A 14 8.63 -5.34 6.37
CA GLN A 14 8.60 -5.28 4.91
C GLN A 14 9.12 -3.95 4.35
N LEU A 15 8.87 -2.82 5.03
CA LEU A 15 9.50 -1.55 4.68
C LEU A 15 11.03 -1.60 4.86
N GLY A 16 11.49 -2.29 5.90
CA GLY A 16 12.91 -2.56 6.14
C GLY A 16 13.55 -3.40 5.03
N ASP A 17 12.87 -4.45 4.56
CA ASP A 17 13.32 -5.28 3.43
C ASP A 17 13.45 -4.46 2.13
N LEU A 18 12.63 -3.43 1.96
CA LEU A 18 12.69 -2.50 0.85
C LEU A 18 13.72 -1.36 1.05
N GLY A 19 14.38 -1.30 2.21
CA GLY A 19 15.32 -0.23 2.55
C GLY A 19 14.66 1.14 2.75
N VAL A 20 13.35 1.16 3.00
CA VAL A 20 12.56 2.38 3.17
C VAL A 20 12.55 2.79 4.65
N ALA A 21 12.96 4.03 4.92
CA ALA A 21 12.82 4.60 6.26
C ALA A 21 11.34 4.68 6.65
N VAL A 22 11.03 4.20 7.86
CA VAL A 22 9.67 4.16 8.39
C VAL A 22 9.35 5.50 9.04
N ASP A 23 8.38 6.20 8.47
CA ASP A 23 7.64 7.27 9.13
C ASP A 23 6.43 6.64 9.83
N GLU A 24 6.46 6.60 11.16
CA GLU A 24 5.41 5.96 11.95
C GLU A 24 4.07 6.68 11.84
N ALA A 25 4.07 8.01 11.69
CA ALA A 25 2.84 8.78 11.57
C ALA A 25 2.16 8.52 10.21
N LEU A 26 2.97 8.46 9.15
CA LEU A 26 2.47 8.09 7.83
C LEU A 26 1.96 6.65 7.83
N LEU A 27 2.69 5.71 8.43
CA LEU A 27 2.29 4.31 8.52
C LEU A 27 0.98 4.14 9.30
N ASP A 28 0.83 4.81 10.45
CA ASP A 28 -0.42 4.77 11.22
C ASP A 28 -1.60 5.32 10.41
N TRP A 29 -1.42 6.46 9.73
CA TRP A 29 -2.44 7.03 8.86
C TRP A 29 -2.86 6.06 7.74
N VAL A 30 -1.88 5.41 7.09
CA VAL A 30 -2.17 4.43 6.03
C VAL A 30 -2.90 3.20 6.58
N VAL A 31 -2.50 2.68 7.74
CA VAL A 31 -3.19 1.55 8.37
C VAL A 31 -4.64 1.90 8.68
N ASP A 32 -4.91 3.11 9.15
CA ASP A 32 -6.26 3.58 9.37
C ASP A 32 -7.05 3.75 8.04
N ALA A 33 -6.39 4.25 6.98
CA ALA A 33 -6.99 4.36 5.64
C ALA A 33 -7.35 3.00 5.01
N VAL A 34 -6.52 1.97 5.22
CA VAL A 34 -6.79 0.59 4.75
C VAL A 34 -7.91 -0.06 5.57
N GLY A 35 -8.03 0.29 6.86
CA GLY A 35 -9.12 -0.14 7.73
C GLY A 35 -9.16 -1.66 7.97
N PRO A 36 -10.33 -2.32 7.83
CA PRO A 36 -10.50 -3.73 8.21
C PRO A 36 -9.75 -4.70 7.30
N ALA A 37 -9.34 -4.28 6.10
CA ALA A 37 -8.61 -5.12 5.16
C ALA A 37 -7.24 -5.55 5.69
N ASN A 38 -6.63 -4.79 6.61
CA ASN A 38 -5.36 -5.15 7.26
C ASN A 38 -5.40 -6.52 7.95
N TYR A 39 -6.58 -6.93 8.41
CA TYR A 39 -6.76 -8.10 9.28
C TYR A 39 -7.37 -9.30 8.57
N GLN A 40 -7.66 -9.17 7.27
CA GLN A 40 -8.26 -10.20 6.42
C GLN A 40 -7.17 -10.77 5.50
N ASP A 41 -6.96 -12.08 5.54
CA ASP A 41 -5.84 -12.72 4.84
C ASP A 41 -5.92 -12.57 3.31
N ASP A 42 -7.13 -12.49 2.77
CA ASP A 42 -7.46 -12.31 1.35
C ASP A 42 -7.39 -10.84 0.89
N ALA A 43 -7.64 -9.87 1.78
CA ALA A 43 -7.68 -8.45 1.42
C ALA A 43 -6.39 -7.68 1.79
N ARG A 44 -5.55 -8.22 2.67
CA ARG A 44 -4.36 -7.51 3.18
C ARG A 44 -3.19 -7.45 2.21
N THR A 45 -3.30 -8.06 1.03
CA THR A 45 -2.22 -8.08 0.02
C THR A 45 -2.69 -7.52 -1.31
N VAL A 46 -1.77 -6.90 -2.06
CA VAL A 46 -2.03 -6.38 -3.41
C VAL A 46 -1.36 -7.29 -4.44
N ALA A 47 -2.14 -7.75 -5.42
CA ALA A 47 -1.67 -8.57 -6.52
C ALA A 47 -1.33 -7.71 -7.75
N CYS A 48 -0.05 -7.34 -7.91
CA CYS A 48 0.42 -6.52 -9.03
C CYS A 48 0.19 -7.11 -10.43
N SER A 49 -0.08 -8.42 -10.53
CA SER A 49 -0.41 -9.07 -11.81
C SER A 49 -1.90 -9.02 -12.14
N ASP A 50 -2.76 -8.63 -11.19
CA ASP A 50 -4.19 -8.52 -11.39
C ASP A 50 -4.58 -7.07 -11.68
N LYS A 51 -4.92 -6.80 -12.94
CA LYS A 51 -5.33 -5.45 -13.37
C LYS A 51 -6.56 -4.95 -12.63
N SER A 52 -7.50 -5.83 -12.28
CA SER A 52 -8.74 -5.41 -11.59
C SER A 52 -8.45 -4.97 -10.15
N GLU A 53 -7.48 -5.62 -9.51
CA GLU A 53 -6.96 -5.22 -8.21
C GLU A 53 -6.29 -3.83 -8.30
N LEU A 54 -5.46 -3.59 -9.32
CA LEU A 54 -4.79 -2.31 -9.52
C LEU A 54 -5.80 -1.17 -9.77
N GLU A 55 -6.82 -1.40 -10.58
CA GLU A 55 -7.92 -0.43 -10.80
C GLU A 55 -8.70 -0.14 -9.50
N SER A 56 -8.84 -1.14 -8.61
CA SER A 56 -9.47 -0.96 -7.31
C SER A 56 -8.58 -0.15 -6.35
N VAL A 57 -7.26 -0.32 -6.43
CA VAL A 57 -6.29 0.52 -5.72
C VAL A 57 -6.32 1.96 -6.23
N TYR A 58 -6.40 2.14 -7.54
CA TYR A 58 -6.53 3.47 -8.13
C TYR A 58 -7.80 4.17 -7.63
N SER A 59 -8.97 3.58 -7.86
CA SER A 59 -10.24 4.20 -7.52
C SER A 59 -10.40 4.44 -6.01
N GLY A 60 -10.03 3.47 -5.18
CA GLY A 60 -10.25 3.56 -3.73
C GLY A 60 -9.22 4.34 -2.93
N PHE A 61 -7.95 4.38 -3.36
CA PHE A 61 -6.89 5.03 -2.58
C PHE A 61 -6.21 6.18 -3.35
N VAL A 62 -5.77 5.94 -4.58
CA VAL A 62 -5.04 6.98 -5.33
C VAL A 62 -5.96 8.15 -5.72
N ALA A 63 -7.12 7.86 -6.29
CA ALA A 63 -8.10 8.88 -6.66
C ALA A 63 -8.83 9.45 -5.43
N ASP A 64 -9.30 8.58 -4.53
CA ASP A 64 -10.15 9.00 -3.42
C ASP A 64 -9.37 9.54 -2.21
N GLU A 65 -8.25 8.94 -1.80
CA GLU A 65 -7.50 9.38 -0.62
C GLU A 65 -6.36 10.33 -0.98
N LEU A 66 -5.59 10.02 -2.04
CA LEU A 66 -4.46 10.84 -2.49
C LEU A 66 -4.86 11.96 -3.46
N LYS A 67 -6.10 11.93 -3.97
CA LYS A 67 -6.70 12.97 -4.84
C LYS A 67 -6.06 13.09 -6.23
N GLU A 68 -5.46 12.02 -6.73
CA GLU A 68 -5.00 11.97 -8.12
C GLU A 68 -6.12 11.48 -9.03
N THR A 69 -6.74 12.42 -9.76
CA THR A 69 -7.88 12.15 -10.64
C THR A 69 -7.48 11.80 -12.07
N ASP A 70 -6.20 11.99 -12.43
CA ASP A 70 -5.65 11.55 -13.69
C ASP A 70 -5.36 10.04 -13.63
N HIS A 71 -6.14 9.27 -14.38
CA HIS A 71 -6.05 7.81 -14.38
C HIS A 71 -4.69 7.31 -14.86
N GLU A 72 -4.10 7.96 -15.88
CA GLU A 72 -2.82 7.53 -16.44
C GLU A 72 -1.70 7.75 -15.41
N GLN A 73 -1.65 8.93 -14.79
CA GLN A 73 -0.66 9.22 -13.75
C GLN A 73 -0.85 8.34 -12.50
N GLY A 74 -2.10 8.10 -12.11
CA GLY A 74 -2.41 7.23 -10.98
C GLY A 74 -1.98 5.78 -11.22
N MET A 75 -2.21 5.25 -12.42
CA MET A 75 -1.78 3.91 -12.80
C MET A 75 -0.25 3.82 -12.93
N ASP A 76 0.41 4.83 -13.49
CA ASP A 76 1.88 4.88 -13.56
C ASP A 76 2.51 4.83 -12.16
N ALA A 77 1.96 5.54 -11.18
CA ALA A 77 2.42 5.50 -9.80
C ALA A 77 2.23 4.10 -9.17
N ILE A 78 1.09 3.45 -9.44
CA ILE A 78 0.81 2.08 -8.97
C ILE A 78 1.79 1.08 -9.58
N GLU A 79 2.05 1.17 -10.88
CA GLU A 79 3.01 0.31 -11.57
C GLU A 79 4.43 0.53 -11.02
N SER A 80 4.84 1.77 -10.78
CA SER A 80 6.13 2.08 -10.15
C SER A 80 6.27 1.45 -8.76
N VAL A 81 5.23 1.47 -7.93
CA VAL A 81 5.27 0.81 -6.61
C VAL A 81 5.28 -0.71 -6.75
N CYS A 82 4.58 -1.26 -7.73
CA CYS A 82 4.64 -2.68 -8.05
C CYS A 82 6.06 -3.13 -8.44
N GLU A 83 6.79 -2.30 -9.19
CA GLU A 83 8.21 -2.51 -9.51
C GLU A 83 9.12 -2.36 -8.29
N GLU A 84 8.88 -1.36 -7.44
CA GLU A 84 9.64 -1.17 -6.19
C GLU A 84 9.52 -2.38 -5.26
N MET A 85 8.32 -2.98 -5.20
CA MET A 85 8.07 -4.20 -4.43
C MET A 85 8.35 -5.48 -5.21
N ASN A 86 9.07 -5.42 -6.34
CA ASN A 86 9.42 -6.60 -7.11
C ASN A 86 10.32 -7.54 -6.27
N GLY A 87 9.99 -8.83 -6.23
CA GLY A 87 10.64 -9.81 -5.35
C GLY A 87 9.98 -9.99 -3.97
N ILE A 88 9.07 -9.10 -3.57
CA ILE A 88 8.22 -9.32 -2.39
C ILE A 88 7.07 -10.26 -2.77
N ASN A 89 7.01 -11.43 -2.12
CA ASN A 89 5.98 -12.44 -2.35
C ASN A 89 4.59 -11.97 -1.89
N GLN A 90 4.49 -11.45 -0.67
CA GLN A 90 3.24 -10.94 -0.08
C GLN A 90 3.33 -9.43 0.06
N LYS A 91 2.92 -8.69 -0.96
CA LYS A 91 2.92 -7.22 -0.93
C LYS A 91 1.77 -6.75 -0.04
N TYR A 92 2.06 -6.32 1.19
CA TYR A 92 1.01 -5.89 2.10
C TYR A 92 0.36 -4.60 1.59
N ARG A 93 -0.97 -4.54 1.60
CA ARG A 93 -1.74 -3.39 1.09
C ARG A 93 -1.37 -2.10 1.82
N ALA A 94 -1.16 -2.15 3.14
CA ALA A 94 -0.68 -0.99 3.90
C ALA A 94 0.71 -0.52 3.47
N VAL A 95 1.65 -1.44 3.19
CA VAL A 95 2.98 -1.06 2.71
C VAL A 95 2.90 -0.49 1.29
N PHE A 96 2.10 -1.11 0.42
CA PHE A 96 1.84 -0.60 -0.92
C PHE A 96 1.27 0.83 -0.90
N TYR A 97 0.29 1.07 -0.03
CA TYR A 97 -0.35 2.38 0.13
C TYR A 97 0.59 3.40 0.77
N TYR A 98 1.49 2.97 1.66
CA TYR A 98 2.54 3.82 2.21
C TYR A 98 3.49 4.32 1.12
N LEU A 99 3.93 3.45 0.22
CA LEU A 99 4.81 3.83 -0.89
C LEU A 99 4.10 4.79 -1.85
N LEU A 100 2.83 4.55 -2.16
CA LEU A 100 2.01 5.50 -2.92
C LEU A 100 1.89 6.85 -2.20
N ALA A 101 1.53 6.86 -0.92
CA ALA A 101 1.39 8.10 -0.16
C ALA A 101 2.69 8.92 -0.16
N LYS A 102 3.83 8.24 0.03
CA LYS A 102 5.17 8.84 -0.06
C LYS A 102 5.48 9.39 -1.47
N HIS A 103 5.09 8.68 -2.52
CA HIS A 103 5.24 9.13 -3.92
C HIS A 103 4.53 10.48 -4.14
N TYR A 104 3.32 10.64 -3.57
CA TYR A 104 2.54 11.89 -3.64
C TYR A 104 2.90 12.92 -2.55
N GLY A 105 3.95 12.68 -1.76
CA GLY A 105 4.47 13.64 -0.78
C GLY A 105 3.58 13.84 0.45
N LYS A 106 2.82 12.80 0.85
CA LYS A 106 2.14 12.74 2.14
C LYS A 106 3.10 12.42 3.28
#